data_AF-A0A6J1TEY6-F1
#
_entry.id   AF-A0A6J1TEY6-F1
#
_cell.length_a   1.000
_cell.length_b   1.000
_cell.length_c   1.000
_cell.angle_alpha   90.00
_cell.angle_beta   90.00
_cell.angle_gamma   90.00
#
_symmetry.space_group_name_H-M   'P 1'
#
loop_
_entity.id
_entity.type
_entity.pdbx_description
1 polymer ?
#
loop_
_entity_poly.entity_id
_entity_poly.type
_entity_poly.pdbx_seq_one_letter_code
_entity_poly.pdbx_strand_id
1 'polypeptide(L)'
;MAASDTNGRGGSVALGQCLLAAVLVACALALQQGVEAVPVYEFKHEESVTIAADNACYQNEEVEELCQMCAKKTKSNVVYPMCCQDEEEVRQWCDAYVNFPLRQRPE
;
A
#
# COMPACT_ATOMS: atom_id res chain seq x y z
N MET A 1 -52.33 -30.57 -9.29
CA MET A 1 -52.27 -31.35 -10.55
C MET A 1 -51.48 -30.51 -11.54
N ALA A 2 -50.23 -30.86 -11.77
CA ALA A 2 -49.35 -30.17 -12.69
C ALA A 2 -49.48 -30.82 -14.07
N ALA A 3 -49.78 -30.01 -15.08
CA ALA A 3 -49.55 -30.34 -16.47
C ALA A 3 -49.05 -29.05 -17.13
N SER A 4 -47.81 -29.08 -17.60
CA SER A 4 -47.35 -28.19 -18.65
C SER A 4 -46.24 -28.90 -19.40
N ASP A 5 -46.65 -29.60 -20.45
CA ASP A 5 -45.81 -30.00 -21.56
C ASP A 5 -45.15 -28.77 -22.20
N THR A 6 -43.83 -28.78 -22.29
CA THR A 6 -43.10 -28.22 -23.44
C THR A 6 -41.85 -29.05 -23.70
N ASN A 7 -42.01 -30.12 -24.48
CA ASN A 7 -40.91 -30.76 -25.20
C ASN A 7 -40.77 -30.09 -26.56
N GLY A 8 -39.64 -29.40 -26.81
CA GLY A 8 -39.34 -28.88 -28.14
C GLY A 8 -38.18 -27.89 -28.18
N ARG A 9 -37.05 -28.35 -28.73
CA ARG A 9 -35.93 -27.54 -29.29
C ARG A 9 -35.14 -26.68 -28.29
N GLY A 10 -34.11 -27.27 -27.67
CA GLY A 10 -33.11 -26.47 -26.93
C GLY A 10 -31.79 -27.17 -26.55
N GLY A 11 -31.60 -28.45 -26.91
CA GLY A 11 -30.48 -29.27 -26.40
C GLY A 11 -29.07 -28.79 -26.74
N SER A 12 -28.89 -28.04 -27.83
CA SER A 12 -27.57 -27.49 -28.20
C SER A 12 -27.32 -26.08 -27.66
N VAL A 13 -28.39 -25.33 -27.34
CA VAL A 13 -28.28 -23.94 -26.83
C VAL A 13 -27.93 -23.95 -25.34
N ALA A 14 -28.47 -24.91 -24.57
CA ALA A 14 -28.20 -25.04 -23.15
C ALA A 14 -26.73 -25.42 -22.85
N LEU A 15 -26.14 -26.32 -23.64
CA LEU A 15 -24.72 -26.69 -23.49
C LEU A 15 -23.79 -25.51 -23.83
N GLY A 16 -24.06 -24.80 -24.93
CA GLY A 16 -23.30 -23.62 -25.32
C GLY A 16 -23.43 -22.45 -24.32
N GLN A 17 -24.63 -22.24 -23.77
CA GLN A 17 -24.89 -21.23 -22.73
C GLN A 17 -24.19 -21.59 -21.41
N CYS A 18 -24.19 -22.87 -21.01
CA CYS A 18 -23.47 -23.32 -19.82
C CYS A 18 -21.95 -23.16 -19.98
N LEU A 19 -21.40 -23.43 -21.17
CA LEU A 19 -19.98 -23.25 -21.44
C LEU A 19 -19.57 -21.77 -21.45
N LEU A 20 -20.37 -20.90 -22.08
CA LEU A 20 -20.15 -19.45 -22.05
C LEU A 20 -20.23 -18.90 -20.62
N ALA A 21 -21.22 -19.33 -19.84
CA ALA A 21 -21.34 -18.95 -18.43
C ALA A 21 -20.13 -19.45 -17.62
N ALA A 22 -19.68 -20.69 -17.83
CA ALA A 22 -18.50 -21.24 -17.18
C ALA A 22 -17.22 -20.47 -17.53
N VAL A 23 -17.05 -20.06 -18.79
CA VAL A 23 -15.89 -19.25 -19.24
C VAL A 23 -15.94 -17.85 -18.65
N LEU A 24 -17.10 -17.20 -18.63
CA LEU A 24 -17.26 -15.86 -18.04
C LEU A 24 -17.03 -15.87 -16.52
N VAL A 25 -17.53 -16.88 -15.82
CA VAL A 25 -17.30 -17.07 -14.38
C VAL A 25 -15.82 -17.36 -14.10
N ALA A 26 -15.18 -18.22 -14.88
CA ALA A 26 -13.74 -18.49 -14.76
C ALA A 26 -12.89 -17.23 -15.03
N CYS A 27 -13.26 -16.41 -16.02
CA CYS A 27 -12.59 -15.16 -16.33
C CYS A 27 -12.77 -14.12 -15.20
N ALA A 28 -13.98 -13.99 -14.67
CA ALA A 28 -14.24 -13.10 -13.52
C ALA A 28 -13.48 -13.52 -12.27
N LEU A 29 -13.37 -14.83 -11.99
CA LEU A 29 -12.56 -15.38 -10.89
C LEU A 29 -11.06 -15.09 -11.08
N ALA A 30 -10.56 -15.21 -12.31
CA ALA A 30 -9.16 -14.91 -12.64
C ALA A 30 -8.84 -13.41 -12.51
N LEU A 31 -9.81 -12.52 -12.77
CA LEU A 31 -9.64 -11.07 -12.65
C LEU A 31 -9.62 -10.56 -11.20
N GLN A 32 -10.06 -11.35 -10.20
CA GLN A 32 -10.10 -10.91 -8.80
C GLN A 32 -8.77 -11.03 -8.04
N GLN A 33 -7.70 -11.57 -8.63
CA GLN A 33 -6.38 -11.63 -7.98
C GLN A 33 -5.48 -10.43 -8.32
N GLY A 34 -6.04 -9.39 -8.93
CA GLY A 34 -5.27 -8.33 -9.60
C GLY A 34 -5.47 -6.92 -9.08
N VAL A 35 -5.78 -6.67 -7.80
CA VAL A 35 -5.55 -5.34 -7.22
C VAL A 35 -5.56 -5.41 -5.69
N GLU A 36 -4.38 -5.30 -5.10
CA GLU A 36 -4.03 -4.50 -3.91
C GLU A 36 -2.50 -4.53 -3.83
N ALA A 37 -1.86 -3.93 -4.83
CA ALA A 37 -0.44 -3.63 -4.73
C ALA A 37 -0.29 -2.38 -3.85
N VAL A 38 -0.44 -2.55 -2.52
CA VAL A 38 0.23 -1.66 -1.59
C VAL A 38 1.72 -1.94 -1.79
N PRO A 39 2.54 -0.98 -2.22
CA PRO A 39 3.97 -1.21 -2.32
C PRO A 39 4.50 -1.42 -0.90
N VAL A 40 4.66 -2.68 -0.49
CA VAL A 40 5.48 -3.04 0.67
C VAL A 40 6.91 -2.74 0.25
N TYR A 41 7.45 -1.64 0.76
CA TYR A 41 8.88 -1.39 0.72
C TYR A 41 9.55 -2.51 1.53
N GLU A 42 10.24 -3.44 0.86
CA GLU A 42 10.96 -4.53 1.52
C GLU A 42 12.16 -3.94 2.26
N PHE A 43 11.98 -3.65 3.56
CA PHE A 43 13.02 -3.10 4.42
C PHE A 43 13.79 -4.26 5.08
N LYS A 44 15.07 -4.41 4.74
CA LYS A 44 15.95 -5.44 5.30
C LYS A 44 16.44 -5.05 6.71
N HIS A 45 15.53 -5.00 7.67
CA HIS A 45 15.80 -5.10 9.11
C HIS A 45 14.55 -5.53 9.86
N GLU A 46 14.71 -6.52 10.74
CA GLU A 46 13.66 -7.35 11.36
C GLU A 46 12.99 -6.69 12.58
N GLU A 47 12.51 -5.45 12.47
CA GLU A 47 11.66 -4.85 13.49
C GLU A 47 10.47 -4.15 12.83
N SER A 48 9.27 -4.63 13.14
CA SER A 48 8.02 -4.20 12.51
C SER A 48 7.66 -2.79 12.98
N VAL A 49 8.12 -1.78 12.26
CA VAL A 49 7.61 -0.41 12.40
C VAL A 49 6.19 -0.39 11.86
N THR A 50 5.21 -0.50 12.75
CA THR A 50 3.81 -0.23 12.43
C THR A 50 3.67 1.27 12.20
N ILE A 51 3.46 1.71 10.95
CA ILE A 51 3.04 3.08 10.68
C ILE A 51 1.62 3.22 11.24
N ALA A 52 1.51 3.60 12.51
CA ALA A 52 0.24 3.84 13.15
C ALA A 52 -0.44 5.03 12.45
N ALA A 53 -1.77 4.94 12.26
CA ALA A 53 -2.58 5.95 11.60
C ALA A 53 -2.67 7.31 12.36
N ASP A 54 -1.91 7.47 13.44
CA ASP A 54 -1.80 8.68 14.27
C ASP A 54 -0.35 9.21 14.28
N ASN A 55 0.26 9.25 13.11
CA ASN A 55 1.57 9.83 12.87
C ASN A 55 1.42 11.31 12.47
N ALA A 56 2.20 12.18 13.10
CA ALA A 56 2.13 13.63 12.88
C ALA A 56 2.42 14.02 11.41
N CYS A 57 3.12 13.15 10.67
CA CYS A 57 3.42 13.34 9.26
C CYS A 57 2.18 13.30 8.35
N TYR A 58 1.11 12.56 8.67
CA TYR A 58 -0.13 12.63 7.86
C TYR A 58 -1.01 13.82 8.20
N GLN A 59 -0.84 14.39 9.39
CA GLN A 59 -1.67 15.49 9.89
C GLN A 59 -1.02 16.86 9.65
N ASN A 60 0.30 16.91 9.45
CA ASN A 60 1.05 18.15 9.33
C ASN A 60 2.15 18.01 8.25
N GLU A 61 1.96 18.72 7.14
CA GLU A 61 2.88 18.77 6.00
C GLU A 61 4.27 19.31 6.39
N GLU A 62 4.35 20.30 7.29
CA GLU A 62 5.63 20.85 7.75
C GLU A 62 6.45 19.80 8.51
N VAL A 63 5.77 18.96 9.30
CA VAL A 63 6.40 17.86 10.03
C VAL A 63 6.85 16.78 9.05
N GLU A 64 6.04 16.48 8.04
CA GLU A 64 6.39 15.54 6.99
C GLU A 64 7.66 15.98 6.25
N GLU A 65 7.70 17.22 5.77
CA GLU A 65 8.86 17.77 5.05
C GLU A 65 10.12 17.72 5.92
N LEU A 66 10.03 18.11 7.19
CA LEU A 66 11.15 18.03 8.12
C LEU A 66 11.68 16.60 8.26
N CYS A 67 10.79 15.63 8.50
CA CYS A 67 11.16 14.23 8.67
C CYS A 67 11.73 13.63 7.38
N GLN A 68 11.20 13.98 6.20
CA GLN A 68 11.73 13.57 4.90
C GLN A 68 13.14 14.14 4.67
N MET A 69 13.34 15.43 4.94
CA MET A 69 14.65 16.09 4.81
C MET A 69 15.70 15.50 5.76
N CYS A 70 15.28 15.21 7.00
CA CYS A 70 16.13 14.62 8.02
C CYS A 70 16.61 13.21 7.61
N ALA A 71 15.70 12.35 7.16
CA ALA A 71 16.03 11.02 6.64
C ALA A 71 16.97 11.10 5.41
N LYS A 72 16.74 12.07 4.52
CA LYS A 72 17.58 12.28 3.33
C LYS A 72 19.01 12.72 3.66
N LYS A 73 19.18 13.56 4.68
CA LYS A 73 20.51 14.04 5.14
C LYS A 73 21.27 12.95 5.90
N THR A 74 20.62 12.27 6.83
CA THR A 74 21.22 11.23 7.67
C THR A 74 21.51 9.94 6.92
N LYS A 75 20.84 9.72 5.78
CA LYS A 75 20.88 8.46 5.01
C LYS A 75 20.36 7.26 5.81
N SER A 76 19.59 7.50 6.87
CA SER A 76 18.95 6.46 7.66
C SER A 76 17.45 6.47 7.40
N ASN A 77 16.94 5.31 6.99
CA ASN A 77 15.51 5.13 6.76
C ASN A 77 14.71 4.89 8.05
N VAL A 78 15.38 4.65 9.17
CA VAL A 78 14.76 4.52 10.51
C VAL A 78 14.37 5.89 11.06
N VAL A 79 15.08 6.94 10.66
CA VAL A 79 14.84 8.31 11.15
C VAL A 79 13.47 8.82 10.75
N TYR A 80 12.96 8.44 9.56
CA TYR A 80 11.65 8.90 9.09
C TYR A 80 10.50 8.46 10.00
N PRO A 81 10.27 7.15 10.26
CA PRO A 81 9.19 6.73 11.14
C PRO A 81 9.38 7.16 12.60
N MET A 82 10.62 7.24 13.12
CA MET A 82 10.84 7.74 14.48
C MET A 82 10.54 9.25 14.59
N CYS A 83 10.88 10.05 13.59
CA CYS A 83 10.53 11.47 13.51
C CYS A 83 9.01 11.70 13.42
N CYS A 84 8.32 10.88 12.63
CA CYS A 84 6.86 10.95 12.47
C CYS A 84 6.10 10.59 13.75
N GLN A 85 6.65 9.70 14.58
CA GLN A 85 6.10 9.31 15.88
C GLN A 85 6.62 10.17 17.05
N ASP A 86 7.60 11.05 16.80
CA ASP A 86 8.38 11.74 17.84
C ASP A 86 8.98 10.80 18.89
N GLU A 87 9.40 9.61 18.45
CA GLU A 87 10.11 8.68 19.31
C GLU A 87 11.45 9.29 19.72
N GLU A 88 11.78 9.22 21.02
CA GLU A 88 13.05 9.71 21.58
C GLU A 88 13.35 11.19 21.23
N GLU A 89 12.32 12.03 21.07
CA GLU A 89 12.47 13.45 20.69
C GLU A 89 13.21 13.64 19.35
N VAL A 90 13.19 12.62 18.48
CA VAL A 90 13.87 12.63 17.18
C VAL A 90 13.39 13.78 16.30
N ARG A 91 12.16 14.26 16.46
CA ARG A 91 11.67 15.42 15.69
C ARG A 91 12.44 16.69 16.03
N GLN A 92 12.69 16.94 17.32
CA GLN A 92 13.47 18.09 17.79
C GLN A 92 14.92 17.97 17.33
N TRP A 93 15.48 16.76 17.39
CA TRP A 93 16.81 16.47 16.85
C TRP A 93 16.88 16.73 15.35
N CYS A 94 15.87 16.30 14.59
CA CYS A 94 15.78 16.53 13.16
C CYS A 94 15.68 18.01 12.80
N ASP A 95 14.93 18.80 13.56
CA ASP A 95 14.88 20.26 13.38
C ASP A 95 16.29 20.88 13.54
N ALA A 96 16.98 20.54 14.63
CA ALA A 96 18.35 21.02 14.86
C ALA A 96 19.33 20.54 13.78
N TYR A 97 19.23 19.28 13.35
CA TYR A 97 20.12 18.65 12.38
C TYR A 97 19.92 19.16 10.95
N VAL A 98 18.67 19.39 10.54
CA VAL A 98 18.34 19.94 9.22
C VAL A 98 18.73 21.41 9.14
N ASN A 99 18.50 22.18 10.20
CA ASN A 99 18.84 23.60 10.26
C ASN A 99 20.34 23.86 10.51
N PHE A 100 21.12 22.84 10.87
CA PHE A 100 22.57 22.99 11.00
C PHE A 100 23.20 23.24 9.61
N PRO A 101 23.91 24.37 9.41
CA PRO A 101 24.60 24.65 8.16
C PRO A 101 25.73 23.64 8.00
N LEU A 102 25.62 22.78 6.99
CA LEU A 102 26.66 21.83 6.60
C LEU A 102 27.89 22.60 6.07
N ARG A 103 28.73 23.11 6.97
CA ARG A 103 30.15 23.23 6.68
C ARG A 103 30.73 21.83 6.80
N GLN A 104 31.54 21.43 5.82
CA GLN A 104 32.23 20.13 5.63
C GLN A 104 31.58 19.18 4.61
N ARG A 105 31.79 19.48 3.32
CA ARG A 105 32.30 18.46 2.39
C ARG A 105 33.62 19.01 1.83
N PRO A 106 34.80 18.58 2.31
CA PRO A 106 36.02 18.76 1.54
C PRO A 106 35.94 17.87 0.29
N GLU A 107 36.18 18.47 -0.87
CA GLU A 107 36.33 17.79 -2.18
C GLU A 107 37.60 16.94 -2.24
#